data_AF-A0A3A0A9T9-F1
#
_entry.id   AF-A0A3A0A9T9-F1
#
_cell.length_a   1.000
_cell.length_b   1.000
_cell.length_c   1.000
_cell.angle_alpha   90.00
_cell.angle_beta   90.00
_cell.angle_gamma   90.00
#
_symmetry.space_group_name_H-M   'P 1'
#
loop_
_entity.id
_entity.type
_entity.pdbx_description
1 polymer ?
#
loop_
_entity_poly.entity_id
_entity_poly.type
_entity_poly.pdbx_seq_one_letter_code
_entity_poly.pdbx_strand_id
1 'polypeptide(L)'
;MIALLVFNALGLAAINTHGQPVAQRVSVTPAAETPTFALLLPLVQLVQITAAPTSTPVTGCERDWDPRLDERGAVFLPANVTPGSGYWCLIHAVWYNSAESQGRRNIFVDLLDSAGARQVDLPVLISWPDGEFTIVTQAKPGEEYAADFPMQSLAPAYWAQPNTGDPADAIDGMGLGEIDDPFHAHHTSYGLVWQWAIAGAVSTPTTTLTATVTVTASPTLTTTPVETVTPTATVTITVTSVITQTPVPTRSVTPSATPVPSPTSVLPFARAEVTGCAPSNTGTRFSGTVFVAGEPADGYQVVFRFGEGYGNWATDPVLSGPNPPGFYTHIISAGFASAGIWSTWLVDETGSPISPFATFTTDGPGGACNWATVDFFDD
;
A
#
# COMPACT_ATOMS: atom_id res chain seq x y z
N MET A 1 -39.87 -14.63 41.27
CA MET A 1 -40.86 -14.13 40.29
C MET A 1 -40.37 -14.58 38.92
N ILE A 2 -41.05 -15.58 38.36
CA ILE A 2 -40.74 -16.22 37.08
C ILE A 2 -41.75 -15.64 36.09
N ALA A 3 -41.29 -14.94 35.06
CA ALA A 3 -42.12 -14.50 33.95
C ALA A 3 -41.72 -15.31 32.71
N LEU A 4 -42.55 -16.31 32.45
CA LEU A 4 -42.58 -17.20 31.30
C LEU A 4 -43.14 -16.41 30.10
N LEU A 5 -42.45 -16.40 28.95
CA LEU A 5 -42.99 -15.89 27.69
C LEU A 5 -42.96 -17.02 26.65
N VAL A 6 -44.16 -17.35 26.18
CA VAL A 6 -44.54 -18.49 25.34
C VAL A 6 -45.10 -17.92 24.03
N PHE A 7 -44.58 -18.47 22.92
CA PHE A 7 -45.13 -18.60 21.55
C PHE A 7 -45.92 -17.47 20.88
N ASN A 8 -45.55 -17.16 19.63
CA ASN A 8 -46.46 -17.40 18.50
C ASN A 8 -45.71 -17.40 17.15
N ALA A 9 -45.79 -18.53 16.45
CA ALA A 9 -45.49 -18.66 15.04
C ALA A 9 -46.79 -18.49 14.26
N LEU A 10 -46.84 -17.53 13.34
CA LEU A 10 -47.92 -17.35 12.38
C LEU A 10 -47.31 -17.28 10.99
N GLY A 11 -47.56 -18.33 10.20
CA GLY A 11 -47.29 -18.34 8.77
C GLY A 11 -48.35 -17.52 8.03
N LEU A 12 -47.91 -16.82 6.99
CA LEU A 12 -48.79 -16.26 5.97
C LEU A 12 -48.49 -16.94 4.63
N ALA A 13 -49.46 -17.72 4.18
CA ALA A 13 -49.60 -18.13 2.79
C ALA A 13 -50.19 -16.96 1.99
N ALA A 14 -49.55 -16.57 0.90
CA ALA A 14 -50.12 -15.65 -0.07
C ALA A 14 -50.84 -16.44 -1.17
N ILE A 15 -52.10 -16.07 -1.41
CA ILE A 15 -53.05 -16.70 -2.31
C ILE A 15 -52.97 -15.99 -3.67
N ASN A 16 -52.88 -16.78 -4.74
CA ASN A 16 -53.01 -16.34 -6.14
C ASN A 16 -54.47 -15.94 -6.46
N THR A 17 -54.66 -14.82 -7.14
CA THR A 17 -55.95 -14.47 -7.77
C THR A 17 -55.70 -13.85 -9.15
N HIS A 18 -56.57 -14.18 -10.12
CA HIS A 18 -56.49 -14.00 -11.59
C HIS A 18 -55.86 -15.22 -12.29
N GLY A 19 -56.58 -16.12 -12.98
CA GLY A 19 -57.96 -16.13 -13.44
C GLY A 19 -58.10 -15.80 -14.93
N GLN A 20 -57.59 -16.65 -15.84
CA GLN A 20 -58.27 -17.06 -17.09
C GLN A 20 -57.65 -18.35 -17.69
N PRO A 21 -58.45 -19.21 -18.34
CA PRO A 21 -58.02 -20.50 -18.92
C PRO A 21 -57.91 -20.44 -20.46
N VAL A 22 -56.89 -21.08 -21.05
CA VAL A 22 -56.98 -21.62 -22.43
C VAL A 22 -56.17 -22.91 -22.52
N ALA A 23 -56.86 -23.97 -22.93
CA ALA A 23 -56.33 -25.28 -23.27
C ALA A 23 -55.54 -25.24 -24.59
N GLN A 24 -54.61 -26.17 -24.78
CA GLN A 24 -54.77 -27.28 -25.74
C GLN A 24 -53.42 -27.91 -26.10
N ARG A 25 -53.35 -29.24 -25.91
CA ARG A 25 -52.29 -30.12 -26.39
C ARG A 25 -52.15 -30.01 -27.90
N VAL A 26 -50.91 -29.98 -28.38
CA VAL A 26 -50.56 -30.49 -29.71
C VAL A 26 -49.31 -31.36 -29.56
N SER A 27 -49.53 -32.67 -29.59
CA SER A 27 -48.50 -33.66 -29.87
C SER A 27 -48.47 -33.86 -31.38
N VAL A 28 -47.32 -33.64 -32.02
CA VAL A 28 -47.07 -34.14 -33.38
C VAL A 28 -45.67 -34.75 -33.45
N THR A 29 -45.65 -36.04 -33.72
CA THR A 29 -44.55 -36.85 -34.24
C THR A 29 -45.28 -38.03 -34.91
N PRO A 30 -44.88 -38.60 -36.06
CA PRO A 30 -43.61 -38.47 -36.80
C PRO A 30 -43.79 -38.16 -38.31
N ALA A 31 -42.69 -37.85 -38.99
CA ALA A 31 -42.53 -38.20 -40.39
C ALA A 31 -41.15 -38.86 -40.56
N ALA A 32 -41.18 -40.13 -40.94
CA ALA A 32 -40.01 -40.90 -41.31
C ALA A 32 -39.62 -40.51 -42.74
N GLU A 33 -38.48 -39.84 -42.89
CA GLU A 33 -37.86 -39.62 -44.18
C GLU A 33 -36.74 -40.65 -44.39
N THR A 34 -36.86 -41.37 -45.51
CA THR A 34 -35.87 -42.29 -46.05
C THR A 34 -34.54 -41.58 -46.32
N PRO A 35 -33.40 -42.06 -45.78
CA PRO A 35 -32.11 -41.53 -46.16
C PRO A 35 -31.72 -42.05 -47.54
N THR A 36 -31.63 -41.14 -48.50
CA THR A 36 -30.99 -41.36 -49.80
C THR A 36 -29.49 -41.56 -49.57
N PHE A 37 -28.99 -42.75 -49.88
CA PHE A 37 -27.56 -43.08 -49.80
C PHE A 37 -26.81 -42.34 -50.92
N ALA A 38 -26.31 -41.14 -50.63
CA ALA A 38 -25.31 -40.48 -51.46
C ALA A 38 -23.93 -41.04 -51.09
N LEU A 39 -23.26 -41.66 -52.06
CA LEU A 39 -21.84 -42.05 -51.98
C LEU A 39 -20.98 -40.77 -51.92
N LEU A 40 -20.85 -40.22 -50.73
CA LEU A 40 -19.85 -39.21 -50.39
C LEU A 40 -18.51 -39.93 -50.22
N LEU A 41 -17.59 -39.66 -51.16
CA LEU A 41 -16.17 -39.94 -50.99
C LEU A 41 -15.70 -39.35 -49.65
N PRO A 42 -14.90 -40.08 -48.84
CA PRO A 42 -14.37 -39.53 -47.60
C PRO A 42 -13.41 -38.38 -47.97
N LEU A 43 -13.89 -37.15 -47.83
CA LEU A 43 -13.00 -36.01 -47.71
C LEU A 43 -12.27 -36.22 -46.39
N VAL A 44 -11.01 -36.64 -46.47
CA VAL A 44 -10.09 -36.65 -45.33
C VAL A 44 -9.86 -35.19 -44.95
N GLN A 45 -10.75 -34.63 -44.14
CA GLN A 45 -10.51 -33.36 -43.46
C GLN A 45 -9.39 -33.63 -42.45
N LEU A 46 -8.20 -33.17 -42.78
CA LEU A 46 -7.16 -32.90 -41.80
C LEU A 46 -7.75 -31.89 -40.81
N VAL A 47 -8.31 -32.39 -39.71
CA VAL A 47 -8.59 -31.58 -38.53
C VAL A 47 -7.22 -31.14 -38.03
N GLN A 48 -6.82 -29.93 -38.39
CA GLN A 48 -5.69 -29.29 -37.74
C GLN A 48 -6.11 -29.04 -36.30
N ILE A 49 -5.65 -29.91 -35.41
CA ILE A 49 -5.74 -29.70 -33.98
C ILE A 49 -4.73 -28.59 -33.70
N THR A 50 -5.15 -27.34 -33.90
CA THR A 50 -4.39 -26.19 -33.46
C THR A 50 -4.36 -26.29 -31.95
N ALA A 51 -3.21 -26.68 -31.38
CA ALA A 51 -3.02 -26.66 -29.95
C ALA A 51 -3.42 -25.26 -29.47
N ALA A 52 -4.39 -25.19 -28.56
CA ALA A 52 -4.70 -23.96 -27.86
C ALA A 52 -3.37 -23.40 -27.33
N PRO A 53 -3.12 -22.08 -27.42
CA PRO A 53 -1.89 -21.52 -26.91
C PRO A 53 -1.73 -21.96 -25.47
N THR A 54 -0.69 -22.75 -25.20
CA THR A 54 -0.30 -23.10 -23.85
C THR A 54 0.06 -21.79 -23.19
N SER A 55 -0.86 -21.20 -22.42
CA SER A 55 -0.56 -20.06 -21.57
C SER A 55 0.49 -20.55 -20.59
N THR A 56 1.74 -20.16 -20.79
CA THR A 56 2.80 -20.37 -19.82
C THR A 56 2.29 -19.75 -18.52
N PRO A 57 2.15 -20.51 -17.42
CA PRO A 57 1.73 -19.91 -16.16
C PRO A 57 2.76 -18.83 -15.82
N VAL A 58 2.30 -17.57 -15.73
CA VAL A 58 3.11 -16.44 -15.32
C VAL A 58 3.64 -16.80 -13.93
N THR A 59 4.89 -17.21 -13.90
CA THR A 59 5.52 -17.75 -12.70
C THR A 59 6.09 -16.55 -11.96
N GLY A 60 5.33 -16.06 -11.00
CA GLY A 60 5.74 -14.96 -10.13
C GLY A 60 5.08 -13.64 -10.50
N CYS A 61 4.75 -12.89 -9.45
CA CYS A 61 4.31 -11.52 -9.56
C CYS A 61 5.53 -10.61 -9.75
N GLU A 62 5.79 -10.24 -10.99
CA GLU A 62 6.73 -9.17 -11.32
C GLU A 62 6.08 -7.83 -11.00
N ARG A 63 6.82 -6.95 -10.31
CA ARG A 63 6.30 -5.71 -9.77
C ARG A 63 7.07 -4.53 -10.34
N ASP A 64 6.33 -3.60 -10.94
CA ASP A 64 6.79 -2.28 -11.34
C ASP A 64 6.48 -1.29 -10.21
N TRP A 65 7.47 -1.02 -9.37
CA TRP A 65 7.36 -0.16 -8.19
C TRP A 65 8.10 1.15 -8.44
N ASP A 66 7.38 2.27 -8.37
CA ASP A 66 8.00 3.60 -8.42
C ASP A 66 8.83 3.84 -7.15
N PRO A 67 10.16 3.99 -7.25
CA PRO A 67 11.04 4.16 -6.08
C PRO A 67 10.72 5.42 -5.27
N ARG A 68 10.03 6.41 -5.86
CA ARG A 68 9.57 7.62 -5.15
C ARG A 68 8.53 7.32 -4.07
N LEU A 69 7.84 6.19 -4.16
CA LEU A 69 6.90 5.75 -3.12
C LEU A 69 7.61 5.51 -1.79
N ASP A 70 8.80 4.90 -1.82
CA ASP A 70 9.62 4.67 -0.63
C ASP A 70 10.06 6.00 0.00
N GLU A 71 10.47 6.96 -0.84
CA GLU A 71 10.86 8.31 -0.39
C GLU A 71 9.70 9.06 0.28
N ARG A 72 8.45 8.80 -0.14
CA ARG A 72 7.24 9.35 0.48
C ARG A 72 6.80 8.61 1.75
N GLY A 73 7.44 7.50 2.09
CA GLY A 73 7.05 6.65 3.21
C GLY A 73 5.84 5.76 2.91
N ALA A 74 5.49 5.57 1.63
CA ALA A 74 4.54 4.52 1.27
C ALA A 74 5.21 3.15 1.43
N VAL A 75 4.45 2.16 1.87
CA VAL A 75 4.97 0.83 2.23
C VAL A 75 4.21 -0.24 1.48
N PHE A 76 4.94 -1.09 0.76
CA PHE A 76 4.39 -2.31 0.19
C PHE A 76 4.20 -3.38 1.27
N LEU A 77 2.99 -3.92 1.35
CA LEU A 77 2.60 -4.96 2.30
C LEU A 77 2.25 -6.25 1.53
N PRO A 78 3.13 -7.27 1.50
CA PRO A 78 2.86 -8.49 0.76
C PRO A 78 1.71 -9.31 1.38
N ALA A 79 0.92 -9.94 0.52
CA ALA A 79 -0.09 -10.92 0.92
C ALA A 79 0.56 -12.10 1.65
N ASN A 80 -0.07 -12.56 2.73
CA ASN A 80 0.32 -13.82 3.37
C ASN A 80 -0.37 -15.00 2.67
N VAL A 81 0.32 -15.61 1.71
CA VAL A 81 -0.24 -16.65 0.82
C VAL A 81 0.55 -17.95 0.88
N THR A 82 -0.16 -19.08 0.88
CA THR A 82 0.47 -20.40 0.76
C THR A 82 0.78 -20.67 -0.72
N PRO A 83 1.96 -21.22 -1.05
CA PRO A 83 2.26 -21.65 -2.42
C PRO A 83 1.15 -22.48 -3.07
N GLY A 84 0.84 -22.18 -4.33
CA GLY A 84 -0.24 -22.77 -5.10
C GLY A 84 -1.61 -22.11 -4.92
N SER A 85 -1.75 -21.16 -3.99
CA SER A 85 -3.01 -20.43 -3.75
C SER A 85 -3.13 -19.22 -4.68
N GLY A 86 -4.36 -18.89 -5.07
CA GLY A 86 -4.66 -17.64 -5.78
C GLY A 86 -4.61 -16.44 -4.84
N TYR A 87 -4.16 -15.30 -5.36
CA TYR A 87 -4.14 -14.03 -4.63
C TYR A 87 -4.08 -12.84 -5.59
N TRP A 88 -4.43 -11.66 -5.08
CA TRP A 88 -4.25 -10.40 -5.81
C TRP A 88 -2.86 -9.84 -5.58
N CYS A 89 -2.02 -9.86 -6.61
CA CYS A 89 -0.69 -9.29 -6.51
C CYS A 89 -0.64 -7.85 -7.01
N LEU A 90 0.00 -6.94 -6.28
CA LEU A 90 0.19 -5.55 -6.72
C LEU A 90 1.34 -5.51 -7.72
N ILE A 91 1.03 -5.48 -9.02
CA ILE A 91 2.02 -5.55 -10.11
C ILE A 91 2.53 -4.19 -10.56
N HIS A 92 1.79 -3.10 -10.28
CA HIS A 92 2.22 -1.74 -10.62
C HIS A 92 1.75 -0.77 -9.53
N ALA A 93 2.68 0.07 -9.06
CA ALA A 93 2.38 1.18 -8.17
C ALA A 93 3.23 2.38 -8.56
N VAL A 94 2.56 3.50 -8.82
CA VAL A 94 3.21 4.76 -9.21
C VAL A 94 2.65 5.93 -8.41
N TRP A 95 3.52 6.87 -8.07
CA TRP A 95 3.12 8.14 -7.51
C TRP A 95 3.21 9.23 -8.59
N TYR A 96 2.18 10.08 -8.65
CA TYR A 96 2.16 11.24 -9.53
C TYR A 96 2.32 12.51 -8.69
N ASN A 97 3.40 13.25 -8.92
CA ASN A 97 3.58 14.57 -8.30
C ASN A 97 2.52 15.57 -8.78
N SER A 98 2.57 16.82 -8.31
CA SER A 98 1.55 17.84 -8.64
C SER A 98 1.42 18.12 -10.12
N ALA A 99 2.54 18.13 -10.83
CA ALA A 99 2.58 18.39 -12.27
C ALA A 99 2.02 17.20 -13.05
N GLU A 100 2.44 15.98 -12.70
CA GLU A 100 2.00 14.71 -13.31
C GLU A 100 0.52 14.43 -13.03
N SER A 101 0.05 14.80 -11.84
CA SER A 101 -1.35 14.64 -11.43
C SER A 101 -2.29 15.57 -12.18
N GLN A 102 -1.79 16.65 -12.79
CA GLN A 102 -2.59 17.64 -13.53
C GLN A 102 -3.73 18.21 -12.67
N GLY A 103 -3.46 18.45 -11.38
CA GLY A 103 -4.44 18.95 -10.41
C GLY A 103 -5.42 17.91 -9.86
N ARG A 104 -5.30 16.63 -10.25
CA ARG A 104 -6.04 15.52 -9.64
C ARG A 104 -5.44 15.16 -8.28
N ARG A 105 -6.24 14.53 -7.42
CA ARG A 105 -5.81 14.12 -6.09
C ARG A 105 -6.40 12.78 -5.70
N ASN A 106 -6.20 11.79 -6.55
CA ASN A 106 -6.95 10.54 -6.47
C ASN A 106 -6.01 9.34 -6.30
N ILE A 107 -6.52 8.28 -5.70
CA ILE A 107 -5.98 6.93 -5.82
C ILE A 107 -6.74 6.30 -6.99
N PHE A 108 -6.03 6.00 -8.08
CA PHE A 108 -6.56 5.31 -9.24
C PHE A 108 -6.25 3.82 -9.13
N VAL A 109 -7.23 2.98 -9.45
CA VAL A 109 -7.12 1.52 -9.25
C VAL A 109 -7.58 0.75 -10.48
N ASP A 110 -6.85 -0.31 -10.80
CA ASP A 110 -7.26 -1.37 -11.71
C ASP A 110 -7.06 -2.76 -11.10
N LEU A 111 -7.92 -3.72 -11.47
CA LEU A 111 -7.76 -5.14 -11.16
C LEU A 111 -7.79 -5.93 -12.45
N LEU A 112 -6.77 -6.76 -12.66
CA LEU A 112 -6.60 -7.58 -13.85
C LEU A 112 -6.71 -9.06 -13.52
N ASP A 113 -7.30 -9.87 -14.39
CA ASP A 113 -7.18 -11.33 -14.25
C ASP A 113 -5.77 -11.83 -14.59
N SER A 114 -5.56 -13.13 -14.47
CA SER A 114 -4.27 -13.77 -14.79
C SER A 114 -3.83 -13.62 -16.26
N ALA A 115 -4.74 -13.23 -17.16
CA ALA A 115 -4.42 -12.95 -18.57
C ALA A 115 -4.14 -11.47 -18.83
N GLY A 116 -4.26 -10.61 -17.80
CA GLY A 116 -4.07 -9.17 -17.90
C GLY A 116 -5.33 -8.42 -18.34
N ALA A 117 -6.50 -9.07 -18.37
CA ALA A 117 -7.75 -8.42 -18.73
C ALA A 117 -8.40 -7.75 -17.51
N ARG A 118 -8.79 -6.49 -17.66
CA ARG A 118 -9.49 -5.71 -16.63
C ARG A 118 -10.74 -6.41 -16.13
N GLN A 119 -10.86 -6.48 -14.82
CA GLN A 119 -12.00 -7.01 -14.10
C GLN A 119 -12.84 -5.85 -13.55
N VAL A 120 -14.16 -5.98 -13.68
CA VAL A 120 -15.14 -4.98 -13.25
C VAL A 120 -16.01 -5.58 -12.15
N ASP A 121 -16.73 -4.70 -11.42
CA ASP A 121 -17.57 -5.05 -10.29
C ASP A 121 -16.81 -5.72 -9.12
N LEU A 122 -15.50 -5.46 -9.01
CA LEU A 122 -14.68 -5.94 -7.90
C LEU A 122 -14.45 -4.82 -6.86
N PRO A 123 -14.64 -5.11 -5.57
CA PRO A 123 -14.44 -4.16 -4.48
C PRO A 123 -12.95 -3.94 -4.16
N VAL A 124 -12.60 -2.70 -3.85
CA VAL A 124 -11.28 -2.27 -3.33
C VAL A 124 -11.52 -1.45 -2.07
N LEU A 125 -10.92 -1.87 -0.97
CA LEU A 125 -10.95 -1.14 0.29
C LEU A 125 -9.91 -0.03 0.26
N ILE A 126 -10.35 1.18 0.56
CA ILE A 126 -9.50 2.33 0.89
C ILE A 126 -9.75 2.65 2.37
N SER A 127 -8.70 2.71 3.17
CA SER A 127 -8.80 3.01 4.61
C SER A 127 -7.84 4.11 5.01
N TRP A 128 -8.17 4.81 6.08
CA TRP A 128 -7.41 5.91 6.67
C TRP A 128 -7.71 5.98 8.19
N PRO A 129 -7.03 6.81 9.01
CA PRO A 129 -7.07 6.69 10.47
C PRO A 129 -8.47 6.69 11.11
N ASP A 130 -9.41 7.45 10.57
CA ASP A 130 -10.77 7.61 11.11
C ASP A 130 -11.86 6.93 10.27
N GLY A 131 -11.50 6.14 9.24
CA GLY A 131 -12.52 5.48 8.43
C GLY A 131 -12.03 4.59 7.31
N GLU A 132 -13.01 3.98 6.65
CA GLU A 132 -12.80 3.16 5.47
C GLU A 132 -13.92 3.37 4.45
N PHE A 133 -13.62 3.10 3.19
CA PHE A 133 -14.57 3.15 2.10
C PHE A 133 -14.21 2.09 1.05
N THR A 134 -15.21 1.38 0.54
CA THR A 134 -15.01 0.42 -0.56
C THR A 134 -15.44 1.06 -1.88
N ILE A 135 -14.50 1.23 -2.80
CA ILE A 135 -14.78 1.56 -4.21
C ILE A 135 -14.97 0.27 -5.00
N VAL A 136 -15.62 0.36 -6.17
CA VAL A 136 -15.87 -0.80 -7.04
C VAL A 136 -15.32 -0.49 -8.43
N THR A 137 -14.60 -1.43 -9.04
CA THR A 137 -14.11 -1.27 -10.42
C THR A 137 -15.24 -1.23 -11.43
N GLN A 138 -15.12 -0.37 -12.44
CA GLN A 138 -16.14 -0.14 -13.45
C GLN A 138 -15.56 -0.25 -14.85
N ALA A 139 -16.38 -0.69 -15.80
CA ALA A 139 -16.06 -0.59 -17.21
C ALA A 139 -16.15 0.87 -17.64
N LYS A 140 -15.00 1.53 -17.79
CA LYS A 140 -14.90 2.90 -18.29
C LYS A 140 -14.08 2.93 -19.60
N PRO A 141 -14.73 2.87 -20.77
CA PRO A 141 -14.02 2.88 -22.05
C PRO A 141 -13.16 4.12 -22.22
N GLY A 142 -11.87 3.94 -22.47
CA GLY A 142 -10.91 5.03 -22.69
C GLY A 142 -10.28 5.60 -21.43
N GLU A 143 -10.71 5.18 -20.24
CA GLU A 143 -10.04 5.53 -18.98
C GLU A 143 -8.93 4.52 -18.66
N GLU A 144 -7.80 5.05 -18.22
CA GLU A 144 -6.61 4.27 -17.87
C GLU A 144 -6.86 3.34 -16.67
N TYR A 145 -7.74 3.71 -15.75
CA TYR A 145 -8.04 2.94 -14.53
C TYR A 145 -9.54 2.63 -14.41
N ALA A 146 -9.88 1.60 -13.64
CA ALA A 146 -11.25 1.11 -13.50
C ALA A 146 -12.01 1.76 -12.34
N ALA A 147 -11.31 2.29 -11.34
CA ALA A 147 -11.88 3.00 -10.21
C ALA A 147 -10.97 4.16 -9.78
N ASP A 148 -11.55 5.10 -9.04
CA ASP A 148 -10.84 6.22 -8.45
C ASP A 148 -11.42 6.60 -7.09
N PHE A 149 -10.57 7.08 -6.18
CA PHE A 149 -10.96 7.57 -4.86
C PHE A 149 -10.28 8.92 -4.57
N PRO A 150 -11.03 9.99 -4.24
CA PRO A 150 -10.44 11.29 -3.95
C PRO A 150 -9.79 11.32 -2.56
N MET A 151 -8.53 11.73 -2.49
CA MET A 151 -7.81 11.97 -1.25
C MET A 151 -8.07 13.39 -0.72
N GLN A 152 -7.99 13.54 0.60
CA GLN A 152 -8.15 14.81 1.31
C GLN A 152 -7.08 15.02 2.39
N SER A 153 -6.42 13.96 2.84
CA SER A 153 -5.40 14.00 3.89
C SER A 153 -3.98 13.90 3.33
N LEU A 154 -3.03 14.54 4.00
CA LEU A 154 -1.60 14.43 3.71
C LEU A 154 -1.14 12.98 3.91
N ALA A 155 -0.09 12.56 3.18
CA ALA A 155 0.57 11.31 3.48
C ALA A 155 1.12 11.33 4.93
N PRO A 156 1.18 10.18 5.64
CA PRO A 156 0.84 8.81 5.21
C PRO A 156 -0.58 8.37 5.60
N ALA A 157 -1.63 9.09 5.18
CA ALA A 157 -2.99 8.84 5.67
C ALA A 157 -3.74 7.66 5.04
N TYR A 158 -3.40 7.18 3.84
CA TYR A 158 -4.23 6.23 3.10
C TYR A 158 -3.56 4.87 2.88
N TRP A 159 -4.36 3.84 3.00
CA TRP A 159 -4.07 2.45 2.66
C TRP A 159 -5.08 1.95 1.61
N ALA A 160 -4.64 1.15 0.64
CA ALA A 160 -5.49 0.47 -0.33
C ALA A 160 -5.18 -1.02 -0.50
N GLN A 161 -6.23 -1.82 -0.70
CA GLN A 161 -6.14 -3.24 -1.11
C GLN A 161 -7.45 -3.75 -1.76
N PRO A 162 -7.40 -4.75 -2.66
CA PRO A 162 -8.56 -5.52 -3.08
C PRO A 162 -9.34 -6.08 -1.88
N ASN A 163 -10.68 -6.01 -1.92
CA ASN A 163 -11.56 -6.47 -0.84
C ASN A 163 -12.51 -7.58 -1.32
N THR A 164 -11.98 -8.49 -2.14
CA THR A 164 -12.73 -9.59 -2.78
C THR A 164 -12.92 -10.79 -1.85
N GLY A 165 -12.27 -10.80 -0.68
CA GLY A 165 -12.22 -11.92 0.25
C GLY A 165 -11.03 -12.86 0.03
N ASP A 166 -10.35 -12.74 -1.11
CA ASP A 166 -9.09 -13.44 -1.37
C ASP A 166 -7.90 -12.68 -0.75
N PRO A 167 -6.78 -13.37 -0.45
CA PRO A 167 -5.55 -12.69 -0.04
C PRO A 167 -5.10 -11.68 -1.10
N ALA A 168 -4.59 -10.54 -0.65
CA ALA A 168 -4.17 -9.47 -1.53
C ALA A 168 -2.92 -8.77 -0.98
N ASP A 169 -2.06 -8.32 -1.89
CA ASP A 169 -1.05 -7.33 -1.57
C ASP A 169 -1.73 -6.00 -1.26
N ALA A 170 -1.07 -5.21 -0.43
CA ALA A 170 -1.54 -3.92 0.04
C ALA A 170 -0.46 -2.84 -0.15
N ILE A 171 -0.89 -1.58 -0.17
CA ILE A 171 -0.01 -0.41 -0.11
C ILE A 171 -0.50 0.56 0.95
N ASP A 172 0.35 0.84 1.92
CA ASP A 172 0.10 1.77 3.03
C ASP A 172 0.88 3.08 2.82
N GLY A 173 0.53 4.12 3.57
CA GLY A 173 1.27 5.37 3.67
C GLY A 173 1.10 6.35 2.52
N MET A 174 0.00 6.26 1.77
CA MET A 174 -0.32 7.19 0.69
C MET A 174 -0.95 8.50 1.20
N GLY A 175 -0.93 9.56 0.40
CA GLY A 175 -1.69 10.78 0.64
C GLY A 175 -1.20 12.01 -0.13
N LEU A 176 -1.79 13.16 0.14
CA LEU A 176 -1.42 14.44 -0.47
C LEU A 176 0.00 14.86 -0.06
N GLY A 177 0.58 15.81 -0.81
CA GLY A 177 1.92 16.35 -0.54
C GLY A 177 2.97 15.96 -1.57
N GLU A 178 4.12 16.64 -1.51
CA GLU A 178 5.29 16.39 -2.35
C GLU A 178 6.41 15.72 -1.53
N ILE A 179 7.44 15.20 -2.19
CA ILE A 179 8.63 14.67 -1.50
C ILE A 179 9.41 15.79 -0.81
N ASP A 180 9.60 16.92 -1.50
CA ASP A 180 10.33 18.09 -0.99
C ASP A 180 9.46 19.01 -0.13
N ASP A 181 8.13 18.81 -0.15
CA ASP A 181 7.17 19.54 0.66
C ASP A 181 6.02 18.64 1.19
N PRO A 182 6.33 17.73 2.13
CA PRO A 182 5.37 16.71 2.57
C PRO A 182 4.25 17.26 3.48
N PHE A 183 4.39 18.48 4.00
CA PHE A 183 3.46 19.06 4.97
C PHE A 183 2.40 20.00 4.37
N HIS A 184 2.40 20.19 3.04
CA HIS A 184 1.39 20.98 2.34
C HIS A 184 0.54 20.10 1.42
N ALA A 185 -0.74 20.46 1.27
CA ALA A 185 -1.73 19.67 0.54
C ALA A 185 -1.62 19.83 -0.99
N HIS A 186 -0.45 19.48 -1.52
CA HIS A 186 -0.21 19.42 -2.96
C HIS A 186 -1.08 18.33 -3.60
N HIS A 187 -1.64 18.64 -4.77
CA HIS A 187 -2.53 17.75 -5.51
C HIS A 187 -1.74 16.62 -6.16
N THR A 188 -1.51 15.57 -5.41
CA THR A 188 -0.79 14.38 -5.88
C THR A 188 -1.71 13.17 -5.95
N SER A 189 -1.36 12.19 -6.78
CA SER A 189 -2.19 11.03 -7.08
C SER A 189 -1.37 9.74 -7.05
N TYR A 190 -2.05 8.60 -7.02
CA TYR A 190 -1.43 7.28 -7.05
C TYR A 190 -2.10 6.43 -8.13
N GLY A 191 -1.33 5.60 -8.83
CA GLY A 191 -1.83 4.62 -9.78
C GLY A 191 -1.50 3.22 -9.29
N LEU A 192 -2.51 2.39 -9.06
CA LEU A 192 -2.36 1.06 -8.46
C LEU A 192 -3.01 0.01 -9.38
N VAL A 193 -2.27 -1.06 -9.70
CA VAL A 193 -2.79 -2.17 -10.50
C VAL A 193 -2.50 -3.48 -9.79
N TRP A 194 -3.57 -4.20 -9.47
CA TRP A 194 -3.48 -5.57 -8.99
C TRP A 194 -3.77 -6.55 -10.13
N GLN A 195 -3.08 -7.69 -10.12
CA GLN A 195 -3.33 -8.79 -11.02
C GLN A 195 -3.55 -10.09 -10.25
N TRP A 196 -4.54 -10.86 -10.66
CA TRP A 196 -4.76 -12.20 -10.13
C TRP A 196 -3.59 -13.11 -10.49
N ALA A 197 -2.96 -13.70 -9.48
CA ALA A 197 -1.80 -14.57 -9.63
C ALA A 197 -1.95 -15.85 -8.79
N ILE A 198 -1.19 -16.88 -9.15
CA ILE A 198 -1.01 -18.07 -8.30
C ILE A 198 0.33 -17.94 -7.61
N ALA A 199 0.34 -17.99 -6.28
CA ALA A 199 1.55 -17.93 -5.47
C ALA A 199 2.51 -19.05 -5.89
N GLY A 200 3.69 -18.70 -6.39
CA GLY A 200 4.69 -19.67 -6.80
C GLY A 200 5.15 -20.52 -5.61
N ALA A 201 5.41 -21.81 -5.86
CA ALA A 201 6.27 -22.56 -4.95
C ALA A 201 7.65 -21.92 -5.01
N VAL A 202 8.12 -21.37 -3.88
CA VAL A 202 9.52 -21.03 -3.71
C VAL A 202 10.28 -22.31 -3.99
N SER A 203 10.89 -22.41 -5.17
CA SER A 203 11.78 -23.51 -5.48
C SER A 203 12.93 -23.37 -4.49
N THR A 204 12.88 -24.19 -3.43
CA THR A 204 14.04 -24.32 -2.54
C THR A 204 15.19 -24.69 -3.45
N PRO A 205 16.25 -23.86 -3.56
CA PRO A 205 17.33 -24.15 -4.48
C PRO A 205 17.91 -25.49 -4.04
N THR A 206 17.60 -26.53 -4.80
CA THR A 206 18.28 -27.81 -4.64
C THR A 206 19.69 -27.53 -5.11
N THR A 207 20.64 -27.45 -4.17
CA THR A 207 22.07 -27.41 -4.47
C THR A 207 22.43 -28.66 -5.28
N THR A 208 22.31 -28.56 -6.59
CA THR A 208 22.86 -29.54 -7.52
C THR A 208 24.36 -29.38 -7.44
N LEU A 209 25.02 -30.33 -6.76
CA LEU A 209 26.47 -30.43 -6.78
C LEU A 209 26.90 -30.71 -8.23
N THR A 210 27.35 -29.67 -8.93
CA THR A 210 27.96 -29.82 -10.25
C THR A 210 29.29 -30.56 -10.06
N ALA A 211 29.35 -31.81 -10.48
CA ALA A 211 30.61 -32.53 -10.59
C ALA A 211 31.45 -31.88 -11.69
N THR A 212 32.50 -31.14 -11.30
CA THR A 212 33.48 -30.59 -12.23
C THR A 212 34.28 -31.73 -12.87
N VAL A 213 33.96 -32.08 -14.11
CA VAL A 213 34.82 -32.95 -14.93
C VAL A 213 35.85 -32.07 -15.63
N THR A 214 37.10 -32.11 -15.14
CA THR A 214 38.24 -31.45 -15.79
C THR A 214 38.58 -32.21 -17.08
N VAL A 215 38.26 -31.64 -18.24
CA VAL A 215 38.68 -32.17 -19.54
C VAL A 215 39.97 -31.45 -19.96
N THR A 216 41.08 -32.18 -20.02
CA THR A 216 42.37 -31.70 -20.53
C THR A 216 42.27 -31.50 -22.04
N ALA A 217 42.36 -30.25 -22.50
CA ALA A 217 42.33 -29.92 -23.92
C ALA A 217 43.64 -30.29 -24.64
N SER A 218 43.49 -30.89 -25.83
CA SER A 218 44.54 -31.17 -26.81
C SER A 218 44.76 -29.94 -27.70
N PRO A 219 46.00 -29.57 -28.09
CA PRO A 219 46.25 -28.35 -28.86
C PRO A 219 45.79 -28.51 -30.32
N THR A 220 45.11 -27.50 -30.87
CA THR A 220 44.82 -27.43 -32.32
C THR A 220 44.99 -26.01 -32.84
N LEU A 221 45.38 -25.97 -34.11
CA LEU A 221 46.19 -25.00 -34.83
C LEU A 221 45.53 -23.64 -35.11
N THR A 222 46.43 -22.66 -35.15
CA THR A 222 46.30 -21.27 -35.60
C THR A 222 45.76 -21.14 -37.01
N THR A 223 44.70 -20.35 -37.17
CA THR A 223 44.34 -19.73 -38.46
C THR A 223 44.33 -18.20 -38.34
N THR A 224 44.90 -17.61 -39.39
CA THR A 224 45.21 -16.21 -39.72
C THR A 224 44.08 -15.19 -39.42
N PRO A 225 44.41 -13.99 -38.88
CA PRO A 225 43.42 -12.93 -38.70
C PRO A 225 43.11 -12.21 -40.03
N VAL A 226 41.82 -12.00 -40.28
CA VAL A 226 41.28 -11.18 -41.38
C VAL A 226 40.85 -9.82 -40.84
N GLU A 227 41.40 -8.80 -41.51
CA GLU A 227 41.11 -7.37 -41.63
C GLU A 227 40.44 -6.55 -40.50
N THR A 228 41.25 -5.58 -40.09
CA THR A 228 40.99 -4.27 -39.50
C THR A 228 39.75 -3.55 -40.06
N VAL A 229 38.75 -3.33 -39.21
CA VAL A 229 37.79 -2.24 -39.37
C VAL A 229 38.24 -1.02 -38.55
N THR A 230 38.46 0.08 -39.27
CA THR A 230 38.80 1.40 -38.72
C THR A 230 37.65 1.93 -37.86
N PRO A 231 37.85 2.25 -36.57
CA PRO A 231 36.82 2.88 -35.76
C PRO A 231 36.65 4.35 -36.18
N THR A 232 35.42 4.72 -36.55
CA THR A 232 35.00 6.11 -36.73
C THR A 232 35.08 6.83 -35.39
N ALA A 233 35.93 7.85 -35.30
CA ALA A 233 36.04 8.70 -34.11
C ALA A 233 34.69 9.39 -33.83
N THR A 234 34.07 9.05 -32.70
CA THR A 234 32.92 9.78 -32.17
C THR A 234 33.45 11.03 -31.48
N VAL A 235 33.17 12.20 -32.07
CA VAL A 235 33.51 13.49 -31.48
C VAL A 235 32.65 13.69 -30.23
N THR A 236 33.28 13.62 -29.06
CA THR A 236 32.66 14.03 -27.81
C THR A 236 32.79 15.54 -27.71
N ILE A 237 31.68 16.26 -27.86
CA ILE A 237 31.62 17.71 -27.69
C ILE A 237 31.47 17.98 -26.19
N THR A 238 32.56 18.29 -25.50
CA THR A 238 32.50 18.79 -24.12
C THR A 238 32.00 20.23 -24.18
N VAL A 239 30.71 20.43 -23.92
CA VAL A 239 30.14 21.76 -23.71
C VAL A 239 30.56 22.22 -22.32
N THR A 240 31.64 22.99 -22.25
CA THR A 240 31.99 23.74 -21.03
C THR A 240 30.97 24.86 -20.87
N SER A 241 29.93 24.63 -20.06
CA SER A 241 29.02 25.69 -19.64
C SER A 241 29.80 26.71 -18.80
N VAL A 242 30.15 27.85 -19.40
CA VAL A 242 30.61 29.02 -18.65
C VAL A 242 29.40 29.53 -17.88
N ILE A 243 29.32 29.19 -16.60
CA ILE A 243 28.32 29.77 -15.70
C ILE A 243 28.72 31.23 -15.51
N THR A 244 28.10 32.13 -16.28
CA THR A 244 28.13 33.56 -15.98
C THR A 244 27.43 33.74 -14.63
N GLN A 245 28.22 33.96 -13.58
CA GLN A 245 27.67 34.34 -12.28
C GLN A 245 26.93 35.66 -12.46
N THR A 246 25.60 35.59 -12.53
CA THR A 246 24.75 36.77 -12.35
C THR A 246 25.08 37.33 -10.98
N PRO A 247 25.44 38.63 -10.85
CA PRO A 247 25.74 39.22 -9.56
C PRO A 247 24.53 39.00 -8.64
N VAL A 248 24.75 38.25 -7.56
CA VAL A 248 23.75 38.06 -6.50
C VAL A 248 23.37 39.46 -6.02
N PRO A 249 22.09 39.85 -6.03
CA PRO A 249 21.69 41.14 -5.51
C PRO A 249 22.09 41.18 -4.03
N THR A 250 22.96 42.13 -3.69
CA THR A 250 23.28 42.44 -2.29
C THR A 250 21.98 42.72 -1.57
N ARG A 251 21.49 41.74 -0.80
CA ARG A 251 20.33 41.93 0.07
C ARG A 251 20.74 43.01 1.06
N SER A 252 20.12 44.18 0.92
CA SER A 252 20.13 45.20 1.96
C SER A 252 19.55 44.54 3.21
N VAL A 253 20.42 44.26 4.18
CA VAL A 253 20.03 43.83 5.52
C VAL A 253 19.21 44.97 6.12
N THR A 254 17.90 44.85 5.99
CA THR A 254 16.97 45.62 6.81
C THR A 254 17.31 45.23 8.25
N PRO A 255 17.61 46.18 9.15
CA PRO A 255 17.95 45.86 10.53
C PRO A 255 16.86 44.95 11.10
N SER A 256 17.25 43.72 11.43
CA SER A 256 16.38 42.77 12.13
C SER A 256 15.85 43.50 13.34
N ALA A 257 14.53 43.61 13.45
CA ALA A 257 13.88 44.08 14.66
C ALA A 257 14.51 43.32 15.83
N THR A 258 14.90 44.05 16.88
CA THR A 258 15.32 43.48 18.15
C THR A 258 14.30 42.39 18.52
N PRO A 259 14.71 41.12 18.71
CA PRO A 259 13.78 40.06 19.04
C PRO A 259 13.04 40.49 20.29
N VAL A 260 11.74 40.72 20.15
CA VAL A 260 10.84 40.83 21.30
C VAL A 260 11.01 39.50 22.02
N PRO A 261 11.37 39.47 23.33
CA PRO A 261 11.46 38.22 24.05
C PRO A 261 10.11 37.53 23.92
N SER A 262 10.10 36.43 23.16
CA SER A 262 8.91 35.59 23.03
C SER A 262 8.55 35.18 24.46
N PRO A 263 7.30 35.35 24.91
CA PRO A 263 6.90 34.97 26.25
C PRO A 263 7.37 33.53 26.48
N THR A 264 8.19 33.33 27.51
CA THR A 264 8.65 31.99 27.90
C THR A 264 7.42 31.22 28.33
N SER A 265 6.85 30.45 27.40
CA SER A 265 5.77 29.53 27.70
C SER A 265 6.35 28.48 28.64
N VAL A 266 6.07 28.61 29.93
CA VAL A 266 6.46 27.63 30.94
C VAL A 266 5.50 26.46 30.76
N LEU A 267 5.96 25.42 30.08
CA LEU A 267 5.23 24.17 29.96
C LEU A 267 5.20 23.50 31.34
N PRO A 268 4.05 22.97 31.80
CA PRO A 268 3.95 22.23 33.06
C PRO A 268 4.91 21.04 33.15
N PHE A 269 5.26 20.46 32.01
CA PHE A 269 6.30 19.44 31.89
C PHE A 269 7.55 20.01 31.27
N ALA A 270 8.67 19.94 31.99
CA ALA A 270 9.95 20.43 31.52
C ALA A 270 10.70 19.43 30.64
N ARG A 271 10.41 18.12 30.74
CA ARG A 271 11.17 17.07 30.04
C ARG A 271 10.29 15.98 29.43
N ALA A 272 10.74 15.49 28.28
CA ALA A 272 10.26 14.28 27.61
C ALA A 272 11.49 13.48 27.17
N GLU A 273 11.66 12.26 27.67
CA GLU A 273 12.90 11.50 27.52
C GLU A 273 12.62 10.14 26.90
N VAL A 274 13.34 9.79 25.82
CA VAL A 274 13.32 8.44 25.26
C VAL A 274 14.21 7.56 26.13
N THR A 275 13.61 6.75 27.01
CA THR A 275 14.33 5.94 28.01
C THR A 275 14.63 4.52 27.52
N GLY A 276 14.02 4.08 26.43
CA GLY A 276 14.32 2.78 25.85
C GLY A 276 13.80 2.61 24.44
N CYS A 277 14.39 1.63 23.73
CA CYS A 277 13.81 1.11 22.51
C CYS A 277 14.00 -0.40 22.40
N ALA A 278 12.98 -1.08 21.89
CA ALA A 278 12.97 -2.53 21.71
C ALA A 278 12.45 -2.92 20.31
N PRO A 279 12.83 -4.11 19.81
CA PRO A 279 12.29 -4.61 18.55
C PRO A 279 10.81 -4.97 18.72
N SER A 280 10.02 -4.71 17.69
CA SER A 280 8.63 -5.11 17.57
C SER A 280 8.33 -5.46 16.12
N ASN A 281 7.77 -6.66 15.91
CA ASN A 281 7.37 -7.16 14.60
C ASN A 281 5.85 -7.09 14.38
N THR A 282 5.10 -6.52 15.33
CA THR A 282 3.63 -6.49 15.31
C THR A 282 3.06 -5.09 15.15
N GLY A 283 3.92 -4.11 14.90
CA GLY A 283 3.54 -2.71 14.87
C GLY A 283 4.58 -1.77 15.48
N THR A 284 4.40 -0.48 15.18
CA THR A 284 5.09 0.61 15.88
C THR A 284 4.38 0.90 17.20
N ARG A 285 5.12 0.77 18.30
CA ARG A 285 4.59 0.84 19.66
C ARG A 285 5.24 1.91 20.50
N PHE A 286 4.44 2.42 21.42
CA PHE A 286 4.85 3.40 22.41
C PHE A 286 4.44 2.92 23.78
N SER A 287 5.29 3.18 24.75
CA SER A 287 4.94 3.10 26.16
C SER A 287 5.68 4.16 26.94
N GLY A 288 5.32 4.33 28.21
CA GLY A 288 5.99 5.30 29.05
C GLY A 288 5.25 5.53 30.34
N THR A 289 5.83 6.37 31.17
CA THR A 289 5.25 6.83 32.42
C THR A 289 5.28 8.34 32.49
N VAL A 290 4.18 8.95 32.92
CA VAL A 290 4.10 10.37 33.22
C VAL A 290 4.39 10.57 34.71
N PHE A 291 5.32 11.47 35.05
CA PHE A 291 5.72 11.77 36.42
C PHE A 291 5.38 13.21 36.80
N VAL A 292 4.83 13.38 38.00
CA VAL A 292 4.55 14.67 38.65
C VAL A 292 5.15 14.66 40.04
N ALA A 293 6.02 15.62 40.34
CA ALA A 293 6.82 15.69 41.56
C ALA A 293 7.61 14.38 41.84
N GLY A 294 8.07 13.72 40.77
CA GLY A 294 8.78 12.44 40.85
C GLY A 294 7.92 11.20 41.06
N GLU A 295 6.60 11.35 41.18
CA GLU A 295 5.65 10.23 41.35
C GLU A 295 4.85 9.99 40.05
N PRO A 296 4.53 8.73 39.69
CA PRO A 296 3.72 8.45 38.51
C PRO A 296 2.31 9.07 38.62
N ALA A 297 1.82 9.66 37.53
CA ALA A 297 0.59 10.44 37.52
C ALA A 297 -0.38 10.04 36.40
N ASP A 298 -1.62 9.74 36.79
CA ASP A 298 -2.70 9.32 35.91
C ASP A 298 -3.41 10.52 35.25
N GLY A 299 -4.16 10.26 34.17
CA GLY A 299 -5.09 11.21 33.56
C GLY A 299 -4.48 12.19 32.56
N TYR A 300 -3.20 12.03 32.19
CA TYR A 300 -2.53 12.86 31.20
C TYR A 300 -2.73 12.30 29.78
N GLN A 301 -3.00 13.19 28.82
CA GLN A 301 -3.22 12.83 27.43
C GLN A 301 -1.89 12.84 26.67
N VAL A 302 -1.47 11.67 26.20
CA VAL A 302 -0.27 11.47 25.37
C VAL A 302 -0.70 11.38 23.91
N VAL A 303 -0.08 12.19 23.07
CA VAL A 303 -0.32 12.16 21.63
C VAL A 303 0.96 11.80 20.87
N PHE A 304 0.78 11.32 19.65
CA PHE A 304 1.85 10.83 18.81
C PHE A 304 1.70 11.36 17.40
N ARG A 305 2.81 11.57 16.69
CA ARG A 305 2.81 12.04 15.31
C ARG A 305 3.94 11.39 14.52
N PHE A 306 3.68 11.11 13.25
CA PHE A 306 4.71 10.79 12.28
C PHE A 306 5.40 12.08 11.80
N GLY A 307 6.72 12.15 11.92
CA GLY A 307 7.56 13.30 11.64
C GLY A 307 8.07 14.03 12.90
N GLU A 308 8.82 15.11 12.69
CA GLU A 308 9.42 15.93 13.75
C GLU A 308 8.51 17.08 14.22
N GLY A 309 8.44 17.28 15.53
CA GLY A 309 7.82 18.43 16.18
C GLY A 309 6.31 18.31 16.42
N TYR A 310 5.72 19.37 16.96
CA TYR A 310 4.27 19.48 17.17
C TYR A 310 3.50 19.50 15.85
N GLY A 311 2.26 19.03 15.86
CA GLY A 311 1.36 19.08 14.71
C GLY A 311 0.12 18.22 14.90
N ASN A 312 -0.57 17.93 13.81
CA ASN A 312 -1.67 16.96 13.81
C ASN A 312 -1.15 15.61 14.30
N TRP A 313 -1.78 15.05 15.33
CA TRP A 313 -1.43 13.74 15.86
C TRP A 313 -2.04 12.62 15.03
N ALA A 314 -1.39 11.47 15.03
CA ALA A 314 -1.72 10.29 14.23
C ALA A 314 -2.88 9.47 14.82
N THR A 315 -3.14 9.59 16.12
CA THR A 315 -4.13 8.80 16.86
C THR A 315 -4.86 9.66 17.88
N ASP A 316 -6.01 9.20 18.37
CA ASP A 316 -6.64 9.80 19.55
C ASP A 316 -5.65 9.84 20.73
N PRO A 317 -5.74 10.85 21.61
CA PRO A 317 -4.89 10.92 22.78
C PRO A 317 -5.05 9.70 23.70
N VAL A 318 -3.93 9.19 24.18
CA VAL A 318 -3.88 8.05 25.09
C VAL A 318 -3.73 8.55 26.51
N LEU A 319 -4.63 8.12 27.39
CA LEU A 319 -4.57 8.50 28.80
C LEU A 319 -3.54 7.65 29.56
N SER A 320 -2.69 8.31 30.35
CA SER A 320 -1.95 7.63 31.42
C SER A 320 -2.93 7.09 32.46
N GLY A 321 -2.73 5.86 32.90
CA GLY A 321 -3.71 5.12 33.71
C GLY A 321 -3.14 4.49 34.98
N PRO A 322 -4.02 3.98 35.87
CA PRO A 322 -3.67 3.57 37.24
C PRO A 322 -2.97 2.20 37.36
N ASN A 323 -2.70 1.49 36.25
CA ASN A 323 -2.20 0.10 36.31
C ASN A 323 -1.18 -0.24 35.20
N PRO A 324 0.13 -0.09 35.46
CA PRO A 324 0.71 0.57 36.64
C PRO A 324 0.44 2.08 36.64
N PRO A 325 0.44 2.78 37.78
CA PRO A 325 0.16 4.22 37.84
C PRO A 325 1.04 5.03 36.89
N GLY A 326 0.45 6.04 36.26
CA GLY A 326 1.07 6.93 35.28
C GLY A 326 1.47 6.27 33.97
N PHE A 327 1.24 4.97 33.79
CA PHE A 327 1.66 4.25 32.61
C PHE A 327 0.69 4.46 31.46
N TYR A 328 1.25 4.58 30.25
CA TYR A 328 0.50 4.55 29.00
C TYR A 328 1.14 3.57 28.02
N THR A 329 0.33 3.04 27.11
CA THR A 329 0.83 2.28 25.96
C THR A 329 -0.08 2.46 24.77
N HIS A 330 0.51 2.50 23.58
CA HIS A 330 -0.22 2.62 22.33
C HIS A 330 0.46 1.89 21.18
N ILE A 331 -0.36 1.44 20.22
CA ILE A 331 0.08 0.83 18.96
C ILE A 331 -0.44 1.75 17.86
N ILE A 332 0.47 2.43 17.15
CA ILE A 332 0.07 3.40 16.11
C ILE A 332 -0.21 2.72 14.78
N SER A 333 0.60 1.72 14.44
CA SER A 333 0.40 0.89 13.25
C SER A 333 0.28 -0.55 13.71
N ALA A 334 -0.85 -1.19 13.46
CA ALA A 334 -1.08 -2.59 13.78
C ALA A 334 -0.69 -3.47 12.58
N GLY A 335 -0.03 -4.59 12.84
CA GLY A 335 0.39 -5.53 11.80
C GLY A 335 1.89 -5.49 11.56
N PHE A 336 2.41 -4.35 11.08
CA PHE A 336 3.84 -4.17 10.80
C PHE A 336 4.35 -2.86 11.39
N ALA A 337 5.62 -2.85 11.83
CA ALA A 337 6.25 -1.62 12.28
C ALA A 337 6.54 -0.72 11.07
N SER A 338 6.12 0.53 11.13
CA SER A 338 6.45 1.54 10.11
C SER A 338 7.79 2.18 10.46
N ALA A 339 8.75 2.19 9.54
CA ALA A 339 10.01 2.91 9.69
C ALA A 339 9.77 4.43 9.60
N GLY A 340 10.56 5.22 10.33
CA GLY A 340 10.51 6.68 10.21
C GLY A 340 10.66 7.42 11.53
N ILE A 341 10.58 8.74 11.47
CA ILE A 341 10.71 9.60 12.65
C ILE A 341 9.34 9.79 13.28
N TRP A 342 9.28 9.72 14.61
CA TRP A 342 8.07 9.89 15.40
C TRP A 342 8.31 10.92 16.50
N SER A 343 7.28 11.73 16.76
CA SER A 343 7.24 12.67 17.89
C SER A 343 6.12 12.32 18.86
N THR A 344 6.35 12.49 20.15
CA THR A 344 5.34 12.30 21.20
C THR A 344 5.41 13.41 22.25
N TRP A 345 4.26 13.88 22.73
CA TRP A 345 4.15 14.93 23.75
C TRP A 345 2.82 14.81 24.53
N LEU A 346 2.72 15.56 25.62
CA LEU A 346 1.50 15.69 26.42
C LEU A 346 0.66 16.87 25.96
N VAL A 347 -0.66 16.71 26.00
CA VAL A 347 -1.64 17.78 25.73
C VAL A 347 -2.62 17.95 26.89
N ASP A 348 -3.20 19.15 27.00
CA ASP A 348 -4.33 19.41 27.90
C ASP A 348 -5.69 19.01 27.27
N GLU A 349 -6.78 19.25 27.99
CA GLU A 349 -8.14 18.96 27.52
C GLU A 349 -8.54 19.73 26.24
N THR A 350 -7.82 20.81 25.90
CA THR A 350 -8.04 21.61 24.69
C THR A 350 -7.18 21.15 23.51
N GLY A 351 -6.28 20.17 23.73
CA GLY A 351 -5.31 19.72 22.74
C GLY A 351 -4.04 20.58 22.69
N SER A 352 -3.88 21.53 23.61
CA SER A 352 -2.69 22.38 23.64
C SER A 352 -1.51 21.63 24.28
N PRO A 353 -0.28 21.74 23.74
CA PRO A 353 0.87 21.04 24.29
C PRO A 353 1.22 21.55 25.69
N ILE A 354 1.45 20.63 26.63
CA ILE A 354 1.87 20.91 28.02
C ILE A 354 3.23 20.31 28.39
N SER A 355 3.90 19.66 27.43
CA SER A 355 5.28 19.16 27.55
C SER A 355 6.08 19.51 26.30
N PRO A 356 7.43 19.49 26.35
CA PRO A 356 8.24 19.34 25.14
C PRO A 356 7.87 18.02 24.44
N PHE A 357 8.16 17.93 23.14
CA PHE A 357 8.09 16.66 22.43
C PHE A 357 9.40 15.89 22.54
N ALA A 358 9.31 14.57 22.58
CA ALA A 358 10.43 13.66 22.36
C ALA A 358 10.36 13.10 20.93
N THR A 359 11.52 12.94 20.30
CA THR A 359 11.65 12.38 18.95
C THR A 359 12.43 11.06 18.99
N PHE A 360 12.00 10.08 18.19
CA PHE A 360 12.76 8.85 17.96
C PHE A 360 12.53 8.33 16.55
N THR A 361 13.43 7.45 16.10
CA THR A 361 13.34 6.83 14.77
C THR A 361 13.02 5.36 14.94
N THR A 362 11.97 4.89 14.27
CA THR A 362 11.72 3.46 14.12
C THR A 362 12.41 2.90 12.89
N ASP A 363 12.86 1.66 13.03
CA ASP A 363 13.60 0.94 11.99
C ASP A 363 12.69 0.25 10.96
N GLY A 364 11.43 0.01 11.30
CA GLY A 364 10.50 -0.78 10.49
C GLY A 364 10.65 -2.29 10.70
N PRO A 365 10.01 -3.14 9.89
CA PRO A 365 9.87 -4.58 10.18
C PRO A 365 11.22 -5.29 10.36
N GLY A 366 11.39 -6.05 11.45
CA GLY A 366 12.65 -6.74 11.77
C GLY A 366 13.75 -5.86 12.36
N GLY A 367 13.48 -4.56 12.51
CA GLY A 367 14.39 -3.59 13.10
C GLY A 367 14.56 -3.72 14.61
N ALA A 368 15.62 -3.10 15.14
CA ALA A 368 15.99 -3.15 16.55
C ALA A 368 15.15 -2.20 17.41
N CYS A 369 14.57 -1.17 16.79
CA CYS A 369 13.83 -0.12 17.46
C CYS A 369 12.47 0.11 16.78
N ASN A 370 11.42 -0.54 17.29
CA ASN A 370 10.02 -0.34 16.86
C ASN A 370 9.05 -0.20 18.03
N TRP A 371 9.54 -0.31 19.25
CA TRP A 371 8.81 -0.04 20.48
C TRP A 371 9.64 0.94 21.30
N ALA A 372 9.27 2.22 21.28
CA ALA A 372 9.91 3.26 22.08
C ALA A 372 9.25 3.37 23.46
N THR A 373 10.09 3.56 24.49
CA THR A 373 9.65 3.97 25.83
C THR A 373 10.00 5.44 26.01
N VAL A 374 9.00 6.28 26.31
CA VAL A 374 9.17 7.73 26.50
C VAL A 374 8.56 8.14 27.84
N ASP A 375 9.35 8.78 28.69
CA ASP A 375 8.88 9.23 30.01
C ASP A 375 8.78 10.76 30.03
N PHE A 376 7.79 11.28 30.76
CA PHE A 376 7.53 12.72 30.89
C PHE A 376 7.69 13.17 32.34
N PHE A 377 8.30 14.34 32.57
CA PHE A 377 8.58 14.85 33.91
C PHE A 377 8.18 16.33 34.04
N ASP A 378 7.52 16.68 35.14
CA ASP A 378 7.14 18.06 35.45
C ASP A 378 8.37 18.93 35.73
N ASP A 379 9.20 18.53 36.69
CA ASP A 379 10.66 18.72 36.73
C ASP A 379 11.29 18.13 37.98
#